data_AF-A0AAI8WES6-F1
#
_entry.id   AF-A0AAI8WES6-F1
#
_cell.length_a   1.000
_cell.length_b   1.000
_cell.length_c   1.000
_cell.angle_alpha   90.00
_cell.angle_beta   90.00
_cell.angle_gamma   90.00
#
_symmetry.space_group_name_H-M   'P 1'
#
loop_
_entity.id
_entity.type
_entity.pdbx_description
1 polymer ?
#
loop_
_entity_poly.entity_id
_entity_poly.type
_entity_poly.pdbx_seq_one_letter_code
_entity_poly.pdbx_strand_id
1 'polypeptide(L)'
;MLAVEKQSVQVLKNTFADIAEVKFERSAKNDMTGSYGLFVTMKNTKGQSVYFSYGFWKESNKLGELGVEDRAIQIKGITKNKIRVIYTSGEEEEI
;
A
#
# COMPACT_ATOMS: atom_id res chain seq x y z
N MET A 1 -7.73 6.21 -10.74
CA MET A 1 -7.40 5.31 -9.61
C MET A 1 -5.91 5.00 -9.59
N LEU A 2 -5.35 4.46 -10.68
CA LEU A 2 -3.93 4.10 -10.82
C LEU A 2 -2.93 5.11 -10.20
N ALA A 3 -3.04 6.41 -10.51
CA ALA A 3 -2.15 7.42 -9.95
C ALA A 3 -2.17 7.49 -8.42
N VAL A 4 -3.34 7.26 -7.80
CA VAL A 4 -3.50 7.22 -6.33
C VAL A 4 -2.81 5.98 -5.77
N GLU A 5 -2.99 4.83 -6.41
CA GLU A 5 -2.34 3.58 -6.01
C GLU A 5 -0.81 3.75 -6.08
N LYS A 6 -0.27 4.22 -7.22
CA LYS A 6 1.16 4.54 -7.38
C LYS A 6 1.70 5.45 -6.27
N GLN A 7 0.99 6.54 -6.00
CA GLN A 7 1.39 7.50 -4.97
C GLN A 7 1.33 6.89 -3.57
N SER A 8 0.30 6.10 -3.27
CA SER A 8 0.14 5.45 -1.96
C SER A 8 1.22 4.41 -1.68
N VAL A 9 1.72 3.70 -2.70
CA VAL A 9 2.84 2.76 -2.53
C VAL A 9 4.11 3.45 -2.09
N GLN A 10 4.38 4.68 -2.56
CA GLN A 10 5.53 5.44 -2.08
C GLN A 10 5.42 5.71 -0.57
N VAL A 11 4.22 5.98 -0.08
CA VAL A 11 3.99 6.17 1.37
C VAL A 11 4.12 4.84 2.13
N LEU A 12 3.67 3.71 1.56
CA LEU A 12 3.91 2.39 2.13
C LEU A 12 5.41 2.07 2.23
N LYS A 13 6.19 2.32 1.17
CA LYS A 13 7.66 2.13 1.18
C LYS A 13 8.35 2.99 2.24
N ASN A 14 7.81 4.17 2.54
CA ASN A 14 8.34 5.04 3.60
C ASN A 14 7.83 4.68 5.01
N THR A 15 6.88 3.75 5.12
CA THR A 15 6.25 3.35 6.39
C THR A 15 6.69 1.97 6.84
N PHE A 16 6.81 1.02 5.91
CA PHE A 16 7.21 -0.36 6.17
C PHE A 16 8.52 -0.72 5.49
N ALA A 17 9.37 -1.41 6.25
CA ALA A 17 10.60 -2.02 5.77
C ALA A 17 10.30 -3.35 5.07
N ASP A 18 11.28 -3.81 4.29
CA ASP A 18 11.32 -5.16 3.74
C ASP A 18 10.10 -5.55 2.89
N ILE A 19 9.43 -4.58 2.25
CA ILE A 19 8.39 -4.88 1.28
C ILE A 19 9.04 -5.51 0.05
N ALA A 20 8.46 -6.60 -0.45
CA ALA A 20 8.82 -7.24 -1.71
C ALA A 20 7.73 -7.05 -2.77
N GLU A 21 6.46 -7.09 -2.38
CA GLU A 21 5.33 -6.91 -3.29
C GLU A 21 4.15 -6.20 -2.61
N VAL A 22 3.44 -5.37 -3.37
CA VAL A 22 2.12 -4.84 -3.01
C VAL A 22 1.14 -5.14 -4.13
N LYS A 23 0.09 -5.91 -3.83
CA LYS A 23 -1.02 -6.17 -4.75
C LYS A 23 -2.25 -5.43 -4.26
N PHE A 24 -2.82 -4.57 -5.10
CA PHE A 24 -4.10 -3.94 -4.84
C PHE A 24 -5.23 -4.90 -5.17
N GLU A 25 -6.06 -5.20 -4.17
CA GLU A 25 -7.24 -6.05 -4.32
C GLU A 25 -8.48 -5.21 -4.64
N ARG A 26 -8.58 -4.02 -4.03
CA ARG A 26 -9.67 -3.07 -4.26
C ARG A 26 -9.25 -1.66 -3.86
N SER A 27 -9.77 -0.67 -4.59
CA SER A 27 -9.57 0.74 -4.30
C SER A 27 -10.88 1.51 -4.52
N ALA A 28 -11.23 2.40 -3.60
CA ALA A 28 -12.43 3.23 -3.72
C ALA A 28 -12.20 4.62 -3.14
N LYS A 29 -12.80 5.64 -3.77
CA LYS A 29 -12.83 7.01 -3.23
C LYS A 29 -14.06 7.17 -2.34
N ASN A 30 -13.88 7.82 -1.21
CA ASN A 30 -14.96 8.32 -0.38
C ASN A 30 -15.26 9.77 -0.80
N ASP A 31 -16.37 9.99 -1.51
CA ASP A 31 -16.70 11.30 -2.06
C ASP A 31 -17.06 12.35 -1.00
N MET A 32 -17.49 11.93 0.20
CA MET A 32 -17.79 12.83 1.31
C MET A 32 -16.53 13.43 1.93
N THR A 33 -15.46 12.65 2.06
CA THR A 33 -14.21 13.06 2.72
C THR A 33 -13.06 13.35 1.77
N GLY A 34 -13.17 12.93 0.51
CA GLY A 34 -12.10 12.97 -0.49
C GLY A 34 -11.00 11.93 -0.29
N SER A 35 -11.07 11.12 0.77
CA SER A 35 -10.09 10.06 1.07
C SER A 35 -10.28 8.83 0.17
N TYR A 36 -9.24 8.01 0.08
CA TYR A 36 -9.27 6.74 -0.64
C TYR A 36 -9.15 5.58 0.35
N GLY A 37 -10.06 4.62 0.27
CA GLY A 37 -9.93 3.33 0.93
C GLY A 37 -9.23 2.35 0.00
N LEU A 38 -8.09 1.83 0.43
CA LEU A 38 -7.23 0.93 -0.34
C LEU A 38 -7.14 -0.41 0.40
N PHE A 39 -7.28 -1.51 -0.33
CA PHE A 39 -7.21 -2.87 0.18
C PHE A 39 -6.09 -3.59 -0.56
N VAL A 40 -5.11 -4.10 0.19
CA VAL A 40 -3.90 -4.67 -0.40
C VAL A 40 -3.53 -6.00 0.26
N THR A 41 -2.89 -6.83 -0.54
CA THR A 41 -2.03 -7.91 -0.04
C THR A 41 -0.58 -7.43 -0.15
N MET A 42 0.13 -7.32 0.97
CA MET A 42 1.55 -6.98 1.00
C MET A 42 2.37 -8.22 1.34
N LYS A 43 3.45 -8.46 0.61
CA LYS A 43 4.42 -9.54 0.86
C LYS A 43 5.75 -8.94 1.27
N ASN A 44 6.36 -9.47 2.33
CA ASN A 44 7.70 -9.07 2.76
C ASN A 44 8.80 -9.89 2.05
N THR A 45 10.07 -9.50 2.23
CA THR A 45 11.24 -10.21 1.66
C THR A 45 11.44 -11.63 2.20
N LYS A 46 10.80 -11.98 3.32
CA LYS A 46 10.76 -13.36 3.86
C LYS A 46 9.67 -14.22 3.22
N GLY A 47 8.89 -13.65 2.30
CA GLY A 47 7.81 -14.32 1.59
C GLY A 47 6.50 -14.42 2.37
N GLN A 48 6.39 -13.76 3.51
CA GLN A 48 5.16 -13.71 4.33
C GLN A 48 4.24 -12.61 3.82
N SER A 49 2.94 -12.87 3.82
CA SER A 49 1.95 -11.93 3.30
C SER A 49 0.90 -11.55 4.34
N VAL A 50 0.43 -10.31 4.25
CA VAL A 50 -0.69 -9.79 5.06
C VAL A 50 -1.68 -9.08 4.16
N TYR A 51 -2.96 -9.35 4.37
CA TYR A 51 -4.06 -8.59 3.77
C TYR A 51 -4.52 -7.53 4.76
N PHE A 52 -4.55 -6.27 4.33
CA PHE A 52 -5.02 -5.17 5.15
C PHE A 52 -5.61 -4.05 4.30
N SER A 53 -6.41 -3.20 4.94
CA SER A 53 -6.90 -1.96 4.36
C SER A 53 -6.21 -0.76 4.97
N TYR A 54 -6.19 0.35 4.25
CA TYR A 54 -5.78 1.63 4.79
C TYR A 54 -6.48 2.79 4.09
N GLY A 55 -6.67 3.87 4.83
CA GLY A 55 -7.08 5.14 4.23
C GLY A 55 -5.88 5.88 3.63
N PHE A 56 -6.09 6.64 2.56
CA PHE A 56 -5.07 7.48 1.94
C PHE A 56 -5.62 8.84 1.49
N TRP A 57 -4.93 9.90 1.89
CA TRP A 57 -5.25 11.29 1.54
C TRP A 57 -4.24 11.77 0.51
N LYS A 58 -4.65 11.75 -0.76
CA LYS A 58 -3.79 12.04 -1.91
C LYS A 58 -3.07 13.39 -1.80
N GLU A 59 -3.80 14.45 -1.42
CA GLU A 59 -3.25 15.81 -1.37
C GLU A 59 -2.20 16.01 -0.28
N SER A 60 -2.23 15.21 0.79
CA SER A 60 -1.33 15.33 1.93
C SER A 60 -0.31 14.19 2.04
N ASN A 61 -0.30 13.24 1.11
CA ASN A 61 0.55 12.04 1.15
C ASN A 61 0.46 11.28 2.49
N LYS A 62 -0.73 11.25 3.09
CA LYS A 62 -0.90 10.72 4.45
C LYS A 62 -1.68 9.40 4.44
N LEU A 63 -1.14 8.42 5.16
CA LEU A 63 -1.89 7.23 5.54
C LEU A 63 -2.86 7.57 6.69
N GLY A 64 -4.10 7.13 6.55
CA GLY A 64 -5.03 7.08 7.66
C GLY A 64 -4.92 5.76 8.41
N GLU A 65 -6.04 5.37 9.02
CA GLU A 65 -6.11 4.17 9.83
C GLU A 65 -5.81 2.91 9.02
N LEU A 66 -5.03 2.01 9.62
CA LEU A 66 -4.75 0.67 9.10
C LEU A 66 -5.81 -0.28 9.66
N GLY A 67 -6.48 -1.03 8.79
CA GLY A 67 -7.53 -1.98 9.21
C GLY A 67 -6.98 -3.20 9.96
N VAL A 68 -5.74 -3.60 9.67
CA VAL A 68 -5.03 -4.69 10.36
C VAL A 68 -3.55 -4.32 10.48
N GLU A 69 -2.99 -4.50 11.68
CA GLU A 69 -1.56 -4.40 11.95
C GLU A 69 -0.99 -5.77 12.37
N ASP A 70 -0.31 -6.45 11.46
CA ASP A 70 0.54 -7.61 11.74
C ASP A 70 2.00 -7.15 11.89
N ARG A 71 2.44 -6.95 13.14
CA ARG A 71 3.78 -6.43 13.44
C ARG A 71 4.92 -7.39 13.09
N ALA A 72 4.64 -8.66 12.82
CA ALA A 72 5.66 -9.60 12.34
C ALA A 72 5.94 -9.44 10.84
N ILE A 73 4.99 -8.88 10.08
CA ILE A 73 5.07 -8.70 8.62
C ILE A 73 5.22 -7.21 8.25
N GLN A 74 4.41 -6.34 8.85
CA GLN A 74 4.42 -4.87 8.69
C GLN A 74 5.42 -4.22 9.63
N ILE A 75 6.69 -4.54 9.44
CA ILE A 75 7.79 -3.98 10.23
C ILE A 75 7.94 -2.51 9.85
N LYS A 76 7.85 -1.58 10.82
CA LYS A 76 8.05 -0.15 10.57
C LYS A 76 9.47 0.13 10.10
N GLY A 77 9.61 0.95 9.06
CA GLY A 77 10.88 1.35 8.49
C GLY A 77 10.75 1.78 7.02
N ILE A 78 11.87 1.84 6.31
CA ILE A 78 11.90 2.31 4.91
C ILE A 78 12.36 1.17 4.00
N THR A 79 11.55 0.84 3.00
CA THR A 79 11.93 -0.03 1.89
C THR A 79 12.64 0.78 0.81
N LYS A 80 13.95 0.58 0.66
CA LYS A 80 14.78 1.26 -0.36
C LYS A 80 14.83 0.53 -1.70
N ASN A 81 14.67 -0.79 -1.68
CA ASN A 81 14.73 -1.61 -2.89
C ASN A 81 13.50 -1.37 -3.76
N LYS A 82 13.61 -1.75 -5.04
CA LYS A 82 12.46 -1.86 -5.91
C LYS A 82 11.54 -2.97 -5.40
N ILE A 83 10.23 -2.76 -5.52
CA ILE A 83 9.20 -3.74 -5.18
C ILE A 83 8.31 -3.99 -6.39
N ARG A 84 7.74 -5.18 -6.47
CA ARG A 84 6.69 -5.48 -7.46
C ARG A 84 5.37 -4.88 -7.00
N VAL A 85 4.66 -4.21 -7.89
CA VAL A 85 3.33 -3.67 -7.63
C VAL A 85 2.36 -4.17 -8.66
N ILE A 86 1.19 -4.64 -8.21
CA ILE A 86 0.10 -5.10 -9.07
C ILE A 86 -1.11 -4.21 -8.76
N TYR A 87 -1.54 -3.42 -9.74
CA TYR A 87 -2.61 -2.44 -9.60
C TYR A 87 -4.00 -3.04 -9.83
N THR A 88 -5.05 -2.33 -9.41
CA THR A 88 -6.43 -2.78 -9.69
C THR A 88 -6.77 -2.81 -11.18
N SER A 89 -6.03 -2.07 -12.01
CA SER A 89 -6.15 -2.13 -13.48
C SER A 89 -5.58 -3.42 -14.09
N GLY A 90 -4.85 -4.22 -13.31
CA GLY A 90 -4.08 -5.37 -13.80
C GLY A 90 -2.68 -4.99 -14.32
N GLU A 91 -2.35 -3.70 -14.35
CA GLU A 91 -0.98 -3.26 -14.64
C GLU A 91 -0.01 -3.71 -13.55
N GLU A 92 1.22 -4.00 -13.96
CA GLU A 92 2.32 -4.34 -13.06
C GLU A 92 3.51 -3.40 -13.27
N GLU A 93 4.22 -3.08 -12.19
CA GLU A 93 5.37 -2.19 -12.22
C GLU A 93 6.38 -2.53 -11.13
N GLU A 94 7.67 -2.27 -11.39
CA GLU A 94 8.70 -2.26 -10.35
C GLU A 94 9.05 -0.83 -9.94
N ILE A 95 8.80 -0.48 -8.67
CA ILE A 95 9.02 0.88 -8.13
C ILE A 95 9.87 0.92 -6.87
#